data_AF-A0A1F5P3T9-F1
#
_entry.id   AF-A0A1F5P3T9-F1
#
_cell.length_a   1.000
_cell.length_b   1.000
_cell.length_c   1.000
_cell.angle_alpha   90.00
_cell.angle_beta   90.00
_cell.angle_gamma   90.00
#
_symmetry.space_group_name_H-M   'P 1'
#
loop_
_entity.id
_entity.type
_entity.pdbx_description
1 polymer ?
#
loop_
_entity_poly.entity_id
_entity_poly.type
_entity_poly.pdbx_seq_one_letter_code
_entity_poly.pdbx_strand_id
1 'polypeptide(L)'
;MATSDLRYWRNSSNVTSSISVIDLTLITSHSINLTDLNQSTAYAYCVVAKDASGNSSVSSINFFTTLTPPPPPLSYSPWLNAQLTNYSGDGNLYYGEYPALTWTDQTVADYAVVWVGNDGTPSAENIFFQRFKSDGSLAGKTVKLTNHGYCTCITAFPPNIYWDGSQYKVGWIDMFDYGGEMRGYYTRRMALNPNGQIMYDAYNVSVSGQTGTFVGNIYDYYFYPSYNNGASLSVSAGKIYFNSQNVSNELVSTAPGSNSLPFLIWTGEHFAATWMNVQNNQPQLYFGVK
;
A
#
# COMPACT_ATOMS: atom_id res chain seq x y z
N MET A 1 -29.38 54.71 16.85
CA MET A 1 -28.95 54.02 15.63
C MET A 1 -27.60 54.59 15.24
N ALA A 2 -26.64 53.76 14.87
CA ALA A 2 -25.27 54.16 14.53
C ALA A 2 -24.77 53.32 13.35
N THR A 3 -23.70 53.74 12.70
CA THR A 3 -22.91 52.92 11.76
C THR A 3 -21.94 52.04 12.55
N SER A 4 -21.34 51.03 11.91
CA SER A 4 -20.28 50.21 12.52
C SER A 4 -19.03 50.14 11.65
N ASP A 5 -17.88 50.45 12.24
CA ASP A 5 -16.55 50.26 11.64
C ASP A 5 -15.77 49.27 12.52
N LEU A 6 -15.63 48.04 12.03
CA LEU A 6 -14.82 47.00 12.68
C LEU A 6 -13.38 47.11 12.19
N ARG A 7 -12.46 47.37 13.13
CA ARG A 7 -11.03 47.44 12.88
C ARG A 7 -10.34 46.23 13.50
N TYR A 8 -9.51 45.54 12.73
CA TYR A 8 -8.81 44.34 13.21
C TYR A 8 -7.37 44.27 12.70
N TRP A 9 -6.49 43.62 13.47
CA TRP A 9 -5.07 43.44 13.14
C TRP A 9 -4.53 42.13 13.75
N ARG A 10 -3.42 41.63 13.20
CA ARG A 10 -2.74 40.45 13.76
C ARG A 10 -2.13 40.80 15.12
N ASN A 11 -2.40 39.96 16.12
CA ASN A 11 -1.94 40.08 17.50
C ASN A 11 -0.46 39.63 17.66
N SER A 12 0.36 40.00 16.69
CA SER A 12 1.81 39.73 16.63
C SER A 12 2.58 40.90 16.03
N SER A 13 1.90 42.03 15.81
CA SER A 13 2.44 43.19 15.10
C SER A 13 2.04 44.45 15.86
N ASN A 14 3.00 45.36 16.02
CA ASN A 14 2.72 46.75 16.37
C ASN A 14 1.54 47.26 15.52
N VAL A 15 0.64 48.05 16.13
CA VAL A 15 -0.69 48.46 15.64
C VAL A 15 -0.67 49.26 14.30
N THR A 16 0.45 49.29 13.59
CA THR A 16 0.70 50.08 12.39
C THR A 16 -0.03 49.60 11.14
N SER A 17 -0.80 48.50 11.18
CA SER A 17 -1.55 47.99 10.02
C SER A 17 -2.87 47.31 10.43
N SER A 18 -3.88 48.11 10.77
CA SER A 18 -5.25 47.64 10.96
C SER A 18 -6.03 47.64 9.65
N ILE A 19 -6.82 46.60 9.40
CA ILE A 19 -7.81 46.54 8.32
C ILE A 19 -9.17 47.00 8.89
N SER A 20 -9.95 47.74 8.11
CA SER A 20 -11.25 48.28 8.48
C SER A 20 -12.35 47.74 7.57
N VAL A 21 -13.47 47.32 8.17
CA VAL A 21 -14.69 46.90 7.48
C VAL A 21 -15.84 47.76 7.99
N ILE A 22 -16.41 48.58 7.11
CA ILE A 22 -17.39 49.61 7.48
C ILE A 22 -18.77 49.24 6.93
N ASP A 23 -19.77 49.30 7.82
CA ASP A 23 -21.19 49.27 7.50
C ASP A 23 -21.81 50.63 7.88
N LEU A 24 -22.26 51.36 6.85
CA LEU A 24 -22.84 52.70 6.99
C LEU A 24 -24.34 52.68 7.33
N THR A 25 -24.94 51.51 7.54
CA THR A 25 -26.35 51.41 7.94
C THR A 25 -26.55 51.87 9.38
N LEU A 26 -27.50 52.79 9.59
CA LEU A 26 -27.85 53.30 10.91
C LEU A 26 -28.85 52.34 11.57
N ILE A 27 -28.36 51.40 12.37
CA ILE A 27 -29.18 50.42 13.10
C ILE A 27 -28.72 50.29 14.56
N THR A 28 -29.36 49.43 15.34
CA THR A 28 -29.03 49.18 16.75
C THR A 28 -28.39 47.81 16.98
N SER A 29 -28.51 46.88 16.03
CA SER A 29 -27.92 45.55 16.08
C SER A 29 -27.09 45.35 14.82
N HIS A 30 -25.77 45.22 14.97
CA HIS A 30 -24.84 45.10 13.87
C HIS A 30 -24.28 43.68 13.73
N SER A 31 -23.95 43.29 12.51
CA SER A 31 -23.25 42.04 12.22
C SER A 31 -22.27 42.28 11.07
N ILE A 32 -20.99 41.98 11.30
CA ILE A 32 -19.93 42.12 10.29
C ILE A 32 -19.21 40.78 10.19
N ASN A 33 -19.14 40.23 8.98
CA ASN A 33 -18.41 39.00 8.69
C ASN A 33 -16.98 39.34 8.27
N LEU A 34 -15.99 38.70 8.92
CA LEU A 34 -14.60 38.76 8.51
C LEU A 34 -14.25 37.52 7.68
N THR A 35 -13.76 37.73 6.45
CA THR A 35 -13.29 36.66 5.55
C THR A 35 -11.78 36.77 5.33
N ASP A 36 -11.20 35.76 4.67
CA ASP A 36 -9.79 35.78 4.21
C ASP A 36 -8.75 35.97 5.33
N LEU A 37 -9.07 35.51 6.54
CA LEU A 37 -8.16 35.52 7.68
C LEU A 37 -7.18 34.35 7.62
N ASN A 38 -5.95 34.57 8.08
CA ASN A 38 -4.97 33.51 8.21
C ASN A 38 -5.41 32.52 9.29
N GLN A 39 -5.25 31.22 9.04
CA GLN A 39 -5.54 30.16 10.00
C GLN A 39 -4.53 30.15 11.16
N SER A 40 -4.90 29.56 12.29
CA SER A 40 -4.05 29.50 13.51
C SER A 40 -3.43 30.84 13.92
N THR A 41 -4.13 31.95 13.65
CA THR A 41 -3.58 33.29 13.82
C THR A 41 -4.43 34.06 14.83
N ALA A 42 -3.77 34.63 15.83
CA ALA A 42 -4.41 35.51 16.80
C ALA A 42 -4.64 36.90 16.18
N TYR A 43 -5.86 37.42 16.35
CA TYR A 43 -6.27 38.75 15.91
C TYR A 43 -6.80 39.54 17.10
N ALA A 44 -6.56 40.85 17.06
CA ALA A 44 -7.18 41.83 17.94
C ALA A 44 -8.16 42.68 17.12
N TYR A 45 -9.25 43.12 17.73
CA TYR A 45 -10.24 43.97 17.07
C TYR A 45 -10.90 44.96 18.03
N CYS A 46 -11.38 46.07 17.47
CA CYS A 46 -12.30 47.01 18.13
C CYS A 46 -13.36 47.50 17.14
N VAL A 47 -14.48 47.98 17.68
CA VAL A 47 -15.59 48.53 16.89
C VAL A 47 -15.71 50.01 17.19
N VAL A 48 -15.82 50.81 16.13
CA VAL A 48 -16.15 52.24 16.20
C VAL A 48 -17.59 52.41 15.73
N ALA A 49 -18.45 52.90 16.61
CA ALA A 49 -19.84 53.24 16.28
C ALA A 49 -19.96 54.74 16.09
N LYS A 50 -20.67 55.18 15.04
CA LYS A 50 -20.92 56.62 14.78
C LYS A 50 -22.40 56.87 14.56
N ASP A 51 -23.02 57.72 15.36
CA ASP A 51 -24.44 58.05 15.22
C ASP A 51 -24.71 59.05 14.07
N ALA A 52 -25.99 59.26 13.76
CA ALA A 52 -26.42 60.19 12.71
C ALA A 52 -26.03 61.66 13.00
N SER A 53 -25.79 62.00 14.26
CA SER A 53 -25.36 63.32 14.72
C SER A 53 -23.83 63.49 14.68
N GLY A 54 -23.09 62.43 14.33
CA GLY A 54 -21.64 62.42 14.21
C GLY A 54 -20.89 62.04 15.48
N ASN A 55 -21.57 61.73 16.58
CA ASN A 55 -20.92 61.28 17.82
C ASN A 55 -20.33 59.89 17.59
N SER A 56 -19.10 59.67 18.06
CA SER A 56 -18.40 58.40 17.90
C SER A 56 -18.07 57.76 19.25
N SER A 57 -18.22 56.45 19.35
CA SER A 57 -17.78 55.65 20.49
C SER A 57 -16.92 54.49 20.00
N VAL A 58 -15.93 54.09 20.82
CA VAL A 58 -14.99 53.00 20.50
C VAL A 58 -15.10 51.93 21.57
N SER A 59 -15.18 50.67 21.17
CA SER A 59 -15.20 49.54 22.09
C SER A 59 -13.82 49.31 22.74
N SER A 60 -13.79 48.49 23.78
CA SER A 60 -12.54 47.85 24.21
C SER A 60 -11.94 47.01 23.08
N ILE A 61 -10.64 46.77 23.17
CA ILE A 61 -9.95 45.81 22.29
C ILE A 61 -10.29 44.40 22.77
N ASN A 62 -10.74 43.57 21.84
CA ASN A 62 -11.05 42.17 22.04
C ASN A 62 -10.16 41.30 21.16
N PHE A 63 -10.06 40.01 21.48
CA PHE A 63 -9.16 39.08 20.81
C PHE A 63 -9.91 37.81 20.39
N PHE A 64 -9.53 37.27 19.25
CA PHE A 64 -9.93 35.93 18.82
C PHE A 64 -8.76 35.25 18.12
N THR A 65 -8.78 33.93 18.05
CA THR A 65 -7.80 33.15 17.28
C THR A 65 -8.57 32.34 16.26
N THR A 66 -8.16 32.42 14.99
CA THR A 66 -8.75 31.58 13.94
C THR A 66 -8.44 30.11 14.21
N LEU A 67 -9.34 29.23 13.80
CA LEU A 67 -9.17 27.80 13.97
C LEU A 67 -7.90 27.32 13.25
N THR A 68 -7.32 26.24 13.74
CA THR A 68 -6.34 25.47 12.97
C THR A 68 -6.98 24.96 11.69
N PRO A 69 -6.22 24.81 10.58
CA PRO A 69 -6.71 24.06 9.44
C PRO A 69 -7.27 22.71 9.92
N PRO A 70 -8.38 22.22 9.37
CA PRO A 70 -8.68 20.80 9.49
C PRO A 70 -7.45 20.02 8.99
N PRO A 71 -7.11 18.87 9.61
CA PRO A 71 -6.05 18.03 9.09
C PRO A 71 -6.29 17.78 7.60
N PRO A 72 -5.24 17.77 6.74
CA PRO A 72 -5.41 17.33 5.37
C PRO A 72 -6.06 15.93 5.37
N PRO A 73 -6.93 15.59 4.39
CA PRO A 73 -7.46 14.23 4.29
C PRO A 73 -6.29 13.24 4.28
N LEU A 74 -6.38 12.19 5.10
CA LEU A 74 -5.33 11.17 5.21
C LEU A 74 -5.09 10.58 3.81
N SER A 75 -3.97 10.98 3.20
CA SER A 75 -3.55 10.54 1.87
C SER A 75 -2.15 9.94 1.94
N TYR A 76 -1.92 9.03 2.88
CA TYR A 76 -0.83 8.04 2.80
C TYR A 76 -1.30 6.76 3.47
N SER A 77 -1.26 5.65 2.73
CA SER A 77 -1.12 4.35 3.36
C SER A 77 0.25 4.33 4.04
N PRO A 78 0.39 3.95 5.33
CA PRO A 78 1.71 3.74 5.91
C PRO A 78 2.39 2.49 5.34
N TRP A 79 1.70 1.71 4.50
CA TRP A 79 2.32 0.64 3.75
C TRP A 79 3.17 1.18 2.62
N LEU A 80 4.42 0.75 2.56
CA LEU A 80 5.27 0.99 1.41
C LEU A 80 4.99 -0.08 0.36
N ASN A 81 4.43 0.35 -0.77
CA ASN A 81 3.97 -0.49 -1.86
C ASN A 81 4.98 -0.50 -3.01
N ALA A 82 5.22 -1.67 -3.60
CA ALA A 82 6.00 -1.83 -4.83
C ALA A 82 5.21 -2.69 -5.83
N GLN A 83 5.16 -2.26 -7.09
CA GLN A 83 4.65 -3.09 -8.18
C GLN A 83 5.71 -4.14 -8.53
N LEU A 84 5.36 -5.43 -8.43
CA LEU A 84 6.25 -6.56 -8.74
C LEU A 84 6.38 -6.77 -10.25
N THR A 85 5.29 -6.55 -10.99
CA THR A 85 5.19 -6.91 -12.41
C THR A 85 4.76 -5.69 -13.23
N ASN A 86 5.65 -5.19 -14.08
CA ASN A 86 5.36 -4.14 -15.06
C ASN A 86 6.28 -4.28 -16.28
N TYR A 87 5.87 -5.09 -17.25
CA TYR A 87 6.57 -5.16 -18.54
C TYR A 87 5.78 -4.34 -19.56
N SER A 88 6.32 -3.19 -19.95
CA SER A 88 5.83 -2.44 -21.10
C SER A 88 6.18 -3.19 -22.39
N GLY A 89 5.19 -3.55 -23.22
CA GLY A 89 5.41 -3.96 -24.60
C GLY A 89 4.99 -5.37 -25.03
N ASP A 90 4.16 -6.09 -24.28
CA ASP A 90 3.58 -7.36 -24.73
C ASP A 90 2.05 -7.21 -24.89
N GLY A 91 1.49 -7.90 -25.88
CA GLY A 91 0.07 -8.03 -26.15
C GLY A 91 -0.56 -9.29 -25.54
N ASN A 92 0.14 -10.03 -24.67
CA ASN A 92 -0.37 -11.22 -24.00
C ASN A 92 -1.01 -10.93 -22.63
N LEU A 93 -1.72 -11.94 -22.10
CA LEU A 93 -2.79 -11.83 -21.10
C LEU A 93 -2.40 -12.13 -19.63
N TYR A 94 -1.14 -12.44 -19.29
CA TYR A 94 -0.80 -13.01 -17.96
C TYR A 94 0.54 -12.51 -17.39
N TYR A 95 0.56 -11.37 -16.68
CA TYR A 95 1.81 -10.73 -16.20
C TYR A 95 2.22 -11.09 -14.77
N GLY A 96 1.36 -11.78 -14.01
CA GLY A 96 1.69 -12.25 -12.67
C GLY A 96 0.46 -12.69 -11.88
N GLU A 97 0.48 -13.93 -11.38
CA GLU A 97 -0.60 -14.51 -10.61
C GLU A 97 -0.07 -15.32 -9.42
N TYR A 98 -0.93 -15.48 -8.41
CA TYR A 98 -0.72 -16.36 -7.25
C TYR A 98 0.63 -16.13 -6.53
N PRO A 99 0.90 -14.91 -6.02
CA PRO A 99 2.13 -14.64 -5.31
C PRO A 99 2.15 -15.36 -3.96
N ALA A 100 3.30 -15.90 -3.58
CA ALA A 100 3.60 -16.34 -2.23
C ALA A 100 4.85 -15.63 -1.72
N LEU A 101 4.94 -15.49 -0.40
CA LEU A 101 5.86 -14.57 0.23
C LEU A 101 6.47 -15.21 1.49
N THR A 102 7.77 -15.02 1.69
CA THR A 102 8.50 -15.39 2.91
C THR A 102 9.45 -14.27 3.33
N TRP A 103 10.07 -14.40 4.51
CA TRP A 103 11.08 -13.48 5.02
C TRP A 103 12.32 -14.25 5.49
N THR A 104 13.49 -13.62 5.44
CA THR A 104 14.74 -14.17 5.97
C THR A 104 14.95 -13.80 7.45
N ASP A 105 16.11 -14.12 8.03
CA ASP A 105 16.34 -13.89 9.46
C ASP A 105 16.10 -12.45 9.93
N GLN A 106 15.85 -12.33 11.24
CA GLN A 106 15.38 -11.12 11.93
C GLN A 106 16.40 -9.97 11.98
N THR A 107 17.66 -10.18 11.57
CA THR A 107 18.69 -9.14 11.69
C THR A 107 18.79 -8.25 10.46
N VAL A 108 18.32 -8.74 9.30
CA VAL A 108 18.26 -8.01 8.03
C VAL A 108 17.04 -8.53 7.25
N ALA A 109 15.83 -8.21 7.72
CA ALA A 109 14.61 -8.81 7.18
C ALA A 109 14.41 -8.48 5.69
N ASP A 110 14.98 -9.32 4.81
CA ASP A 110 14.73 -9.30 3.39
C ASP A 110 13.53 -10.22 3.12
N TYR A 111 12.57 -9.74 2.34
CA TYR A 111 11.45 -10.52 1.88
C TYR A 111 11.82 -11.23 0.58
N ALA A 112 11.15 -12.34 0.30
CA ALA A 112 11.21 -12.99 -1.00
C ALA A 112 9.81 -13.34 -1.46
N VAL A 113 9.52 -13.01 -2.71
CA VAL A 113 8.24 -13.27 -3.37
C VAL A 113 8.47 -14.21 -4.53
N VAL A 114 7.62 -15.22 -4.66
CA VAL A 114 7.52 -16.09 -5.84
C VAL A 114 6.14 -15.98 -6.46
N TRP A 115 6.05 -16.12 -7.77
CA TRP A 115 4.77 -16.03 -8.49
C TRP A 115 4.82 -16.78 -9.82
N VAL A 116 3.63 -17.02 -10.39
CA VAL A 116 3.48 -17.48 -11.77
C VAL A 116 3.42 -16.25 -12.69
N GLY A 117 4.19 -16.21 -13.76
CA GLY A 117 4.11 -15.10 -14.72
C GLY A 117 4.58 -15.50 -16.12
N ASN A 118 4.48 -14.57 -17.07
CA ASN A 118 4.97 -14.74 -18.44
C ASN A 118 6.35 -14.10 -18.64
N ASP A 119 7.22 -14.71 -19.46
CA ASP A 119 8.58 -14.21 -19.75
C ASP A 119 8.67 -13.37 -21.05
N GLY A 120 7.55 -12.90 -21.58
CA GLY A 120 7.40 -12.18 -22.85
C GLY A 120 7.26 -13.10 -24.06
N THR A 121 7.29 -14.42 -23.87
CA THR A 121 7.01 -15.38 -24.94
C THR A 121 5.53 -15.80 -24.92
N PRO A 122 4.85 -15.84 -26.09
CA PRO A 122 3.45 -16.25 -26.13
C PRO A 122 3.25 -17.61 -25.48
N SER A 123 2.36 -17.65 -24.49
CA SER A 123 1.91 -18.88 -23.84
C SER A 123 2.95 -19.61 -22.98
N ALA A 124 4.03 -18.96 -22.52
CA ALA A 124 4.92 -19.57 -21.53
C ALA A 124 4.72 -18.96 -20.14
N GLU A 125 4.11 -19.73 -19.24
CA GLU A 125 4.07 -19.41 -17.81
C GLU A 125 5.27 -20.04 -17.11
N ASN A 126 5.96 -19.26 -16.28
CA ASN A 126 7.10 -19.72 -15.51
C ASN A 126 6.97 -19.24 -14.06
N ILE A 127 7.70 -19.90 -13.16
CA ILE A 127 7.85 -19.42 -11.80
C ILE A 127 8.92 -18.34 -11.79
N PHE A 128 8.64 -17.23 -11.13
CA PHE A 128 9.57 -16.13 -10.93
C PHE A 128 9.82 -15.89 -9.45
N PHE A 129 10.90 -15.17 -9.17
CA PHE A 129 11.37 -14.86 -7.84
C PHE A 129 11.96 -13.45 -7.77
N GLN A 130 11.67 -12.71 -6.70
CA GLN A 130 12.24 -11.38 -6.42
C GLN A 130 12.42 -11.20 -4.91
N ARG A 131 13.56 -10.60 -4.52
CA ARG A 131 13.79 -10.19 -3.12
C ARG A 131 13.44 -8.72 -2.91
N PHE A 132 13.05 -8.39 -1.70
CA PHE A 132 12.85 -7.03 -1.23
C PHE A 132 13.64 -6.84 0.06
N LYS A 133 14.11 -5.63 0.30
CA LYS A 133 14.69 -5.26 1.59
C LYS A 133 13.59 -5.01 2.60
N SER A 134 13.97 -4.87 3.87
CA SER A 134 13.05 -4.53 4.97
C SER A 134 12.28 -3.22 4.73
N ASP A 135 12.88 -2.28 3.99
CA ASP A 135 12.24 -1.02 3.57
C ASP A 135 11.34 -1.18 2.34
N GLY A 136 11.07 -2.38 1.87
CA GLY A 136 10.23 -2.64 0.70
C GLY A 136 10.83 -2.26 -0.65
N SER A 137 12.08 -1.78 -0.70
CA SER A 137 12.80 -1.59 -1.96
C SER A 137 13.28 -2.92 -2.55
N LEU A 138 13.45 -2.97 -3.86
CA LEU A 138 13.95 -4.18 -4.54
C LEU A 138 15.37 -4.53 -4.10
N ALA A 139 15.62 -5.81 -3.84
CA ALA A 139 16.94 -6.37 -3.61
C ALA A 139 17.34 -7.28 -4.79
N GLY A 140 18.30 -6.83 -5.60
CA GLY A 140 18.74 -7.57 -6.78
C GLY A 140 17.70 -7.59 -7.91
N LYS A 141 17.93 -8.46 -8.90
CA LYS A 141 17.08 -8.59 -10.10
C LYS A 141 16.08 -9.74 -9.94
N THR A 142 14.96 -9.65 -10.66
CA THR A 142 14.02 -10.75 -10.83
C THR A 142 14.71 -11.95 -11.45
N VAL A 143 14.44 -13.14 -10.92
CA VAL A 143 14.99 -14.41 -11.37
C VAL A 143 13.87 -15.27 -11.94
N LYS A 144 14.04 -15.76 -13.18
CA LYS A 144 13.18 -16.80 -13.75
C LYS A 144 13.62 -18.17 -13.20
N LEU A 145 12.72 -18.85 -12.50
CA LEU A 145 12.98 -20.11 -11.82
C LEU A 145 12.63 -21.35 -12.64
N THR A 146 11.86 -21.22 -13.71
CA THR A 146 11.53 -22.38 -14.54
C THR A 146 11.61 -22.03 -16.02
N ASN A 147 11.64 -23.06 -16.85
CA ASN A 147 11.56 -22.92 -18.30
C ASN A 147 10.54 -23.93 -18.81
N HIS A 148 9.29 -23.77 -18.38
CA HIS A 148 8.21 -24.73 -18.68
C HIS A 148 7.87 -24.78 -20.18
N GLY A 149 8.28 -23.76 -20.94
CA GLY A 149 8.04 -23.68 -22.39
C GLY A 149 6.58 -23.35 -22.70
N TYR A 150 6.17 -23.60 -23.95
CA TYR A 150 4.80 -23.34 -24.41
C TYR A 150 3.80 -24.24 -23.69
N CYS A 151 2.81 -23.66 -23.01
CA CYS A 151 1.62 -24.37 -22.56
C CYS A 151 0.40 -23.45 -22.56
N THR A 152 -0.73 -23.96 -23.02
CA THR A 152 -2.00 -23.23 -23.11
C THR A 152 -2.88 -23.35 -21.86
N CYS A 153 -2.35 -23.88 -20.76
CA CYS A 153 -3.03 -23.95 -19.48
C CYS A 153 -2.10 -23.67 -18.30
N ILE A 154 -2.70 -23.36 -17.15
CA ILE A 154 -2.03 -23.01 -15.89
C ILE A 154 -1.08 -24.15 -15.49
N THR A 155 0.22 -24.00 -15.79
CA THR A 155 1.24 -25.05 -15.58
C THR A 155 1.88 -24.99 -14.20
N ALA A 156 1.40 -24.14 -13.32
CA ALA A 156 1.90 -24.01 -11.96
C ALA A 156 0.72 -23.75 -11.02
N PHE A 157 0.29 -24.74 -10.24
CA PHE A 157 -0.53 -24.42 -9.06
C PHE A 157 0.31 -23.57 -8.10
N PRO A 158 -0.26 -22.56 -7.41
CA PRO A 158 0.43 -21.47 -6.72
C PRO A 158 1.79 -21.87 -6.16
N PRO A 159 2.90 -21.24 -6.62
CA PRO A 159 4.18 -21.49 -6.01
C PRO A 159 4.10 -21.09 -4.55
N ASN A 160 4.86 -21.79 -3.72
CA ASN A 160 5.04 -21.41 -2.34
C ASN A 160 6.53 -21.40 -2.02
N ILE A 161 6.91 -20.56 -1.07
CA ILE A 161 8.29 -20.29 -0.71
C ILE A 161 8.45 -20.30 0.81
N TYR A 162 9.55 -20.88 1.28
CA TYR A 162 9.98 -20.72 2.66
C TYR A 162 11.50 -20.57 2.77
N TRP A 163 11.95 -19.89 3.83
CA TRP A 163 13.35 -19.76 4.20
C TRP A 163 13.67 -20.74 5.34
N ASP A 164 14.71 -21.57 5.18
CA ASP A 164 15.08 -22.58 6.19
C ASP A 164 16.19 -22.15 7.15
N GLY A 165 16.60 -20.89 7.11
CA GLY A 165 17.78 -20.36 7.82
C GLY A 165 19.03 -20.27 6.95
N SER A 166 19.05 -20.91 5.78
CA SER A 166 20.22 -20.91 4.88
C SER A 166 19.87 -20.80 3.39
N GLN A 167 18.71 -21.32 2.99
CA GLN A 167 18.29 -21.43 1.60
C GLN A 167 16.81 -21.10 1.45
N TYR A 168 16.46 -20.56 0.28
CA TYR A 168 15.08 -20.47 -0.16
C TYR A 168 14.65 -21.81 -0.74
N LYS A 169 13.45 -22.23 -0.37
CA LYS A 169 12.82 -23.47 -0.80
C LYS A 169 11.52 -23.12 -1.48
N VAL A 170 11.47 -23.37 -2.78
CA VAL A 170 10.31 -23.07 -3.63
C VAL A 170 9.68 -24.37 -4.10
N GLY A 171 8.37 -24.50 -3.96
CA GLY A 171 7.60 -25.65 -4.44
C GLY A 171 6.44 -25.20 -5.33
N TRP A 172 6.11 -25.97 -6.34
CA TRP A 172 4.98 -25.74 -7.26
C TRP A 172 4.49 -27.07 -7.87
N ILE A 173 3.37 -27.03 -8.58
CA ILE A 173 2.77 -28.21 -9.23
C ILE A 173 2.72 -27.99 -10.73
N ASP A 174 3.30 -28.89 -11.54
CA ASP A 174 3.10 -28.81 -12.99
C ASP A 174 1.90 -29.63 -13.45
N MET A 175 1.15 -29.11 -14.41
CA MET A 175 0.03 -29.77 -15.09
C MET A 175 0.37 -30.00 -16.58
N PHE A 176 -0.13 -31.09 -17.19
CA PHE A 176 -0.12 -31.30 -18.64
C PHE A 176 -1.21 -30.46 -19.32
N ASP A 177 -0.97 -30.14 -20.61
CA ASP A 177 -1.88 -29.48 -21.55
C ASP A 177 -3.35 -29.90 -21.44
N TYR A 178 -4.27 -28.96 -21.77
CA TYR A 178 -5.74 -28.96 -22.05
C TYR A 178 -6.67 -30.05 -21.44
N GLY A 179 -6.20 -31.25 -21.13
CA GLY A 179 -6.89 -32.34 -20.44
C GLY A 179 -6.71 -32.37 -18.92
N GLY A 180 -5.88 -31.49 -18.33
CA GLY A 180 -5.82 -31.28 -16.87
C GLY A 180 -5.14 -32.38 -16.05
N GLU A 181 -4.32 -33.22 -16.69
CA GLU A 181 -3.61 -34.31 -16.01
C GLU A 181 -2.35 -33.78 -15.30
N MET A 182 -2.18 -34.03 -14.00
CA MET A 182 -1.04 -33.49 -13.24
C MET A 182 0.28 -34.18 -13.63
N ARG A 183 1.32 -33.41 -14.00
CA ARG A 183 2.68 -33.91 -14.30
C ARG A 183 3.39 -34.40 -13.04
N GLY A 184 3.26 -33.65 -11.94
CA GLY A 184 3.88 -33.98 -10.66
C GLY A 184 4.09 -32.76 -9.78
N TYR A 185 4.67 -33.01 -8.60
CA TYR A 185 5.06 -31.98 -7.64
C TYR A 185 6.55 -31.68 -7.80
N TYR A 186 6.87 -30.39 -7.90
CA TYR A 186 8.23 -29.93 -8.18
C TYR A 186 8.73 -29.08 -7.02
N THR A 187 10.02 -29.27 -6.68
CA THR A 187 10.69 -28.45 -5.67
C THR A 187 12.06 -27.99 -6.18
N ARG A 188 12.41 -26.75 -5.85
CA ARG A 188 13.73 -26.17 -6.13
C ARG A 188 14.29 -25.54 -4.87
N ARG A 189 15.52 -25.95 -4.53
CA ARG A 189 16.31 -25.34 -3.45
C ARG A 189 17.28 -24.37 -4.07
N MET A 190 17.28 -23.13 -3.58
CA MET A 190 18.20 -22.11 -4.06
C MET A 190 18.83 -21.33 -2.91
N ALA A 191 20.13 -21.09 -3.02
CA ALA A 191 20.82 -20.08 -2.24
C ALA A 191 21.21 -18.94 -3.18
N LEU A 192 20.94 -17.72 -2.77
CA LEU A 192 21.38 -16.52 -3.48
C LEU A 192 22.46 -15.84 -2.66
N ASN A 193 23.44 -15.22 -3.33
CA ASN A 193 24.30 -14.26 -2.64
C ASN A 193 23.52 -12.97 -2.36
N PRO A 194 24.04 -12.05 -1.52
CA PRO A 194 23.39 -10.78 -1.23
C PRO A 194 23.05 -9.93 -2.48
N ASN A 195 23.74 -10.16 -3.61
CA ASN A 195 23.50 -9.47 -4.88
C ASN A 195 22.41 -10.14 -5.75
N GLY A 196 21.76 -11.20 -5.26
CA GLY A 196 20.72 -11.93 -5.97
C GLY A 196 21.22 -12.91 -7.02
N GLN A 197 22.51 -13.26 -7.03
CA GLN A 197 23.05 -14.29 -7.90
C GLN A 197 22.84 -15.66 -7.28
N ILE A 198 22.38 -16.63 -8.08
CA ILE A 198 22.23 -18.02 -7.66
C ILE A 198 23.61 -18.62 -7.36
N MET A 199 23.85 -18.99 -6.11
CA MET A 199 25.07 -19.66 -5.65
C MET A 199 24.88 -21.18 -5.49
N TYR A 200 23.66 -21.61 -5.23
CA TYR A 200 23.29 -23.01 -5.14
C TYR A 200 21.95 -23.21 -5.82
N ASP A 201 21.85 -24.29 -6.59
CA ASP A 201 20.66 -24.64 -7.33
C ASP A 201 20.55 -26.16 -7.40
N ALA A 202 19.52 -26.70 -6.74
CA ALA A 202 19.20 -28.12 -6.83
C ALA A 202 17.72 -28.29 -7.15
N TYR A 203 17.46 -28.93 -8.28
CA TYR A 203 16.14 -29.25 -8.79
C TYR A 203 15.79 -30.71 -8.43
N ASN A 204 14.69 -30.91 -7.71
CA ASN A 204 14.20 -32.23 -7.32
C ASN A 204 12.78 -32.43 -7.85
N VAL A 205 12.57 -33.51 -8.60
CA VAL A 205 11.25 -33.96 -9.08
C VAL A 205 10.70 -35.00 -8.10
N SER A 206 9.51 -34.79 -7.55
CA SER A 206 8.78 -35.82 -6.81
C SER A 206 7.58 -36.32 -7.62
N VAL A 207 7.74 -37.56 -8.09
CA VAL A 207 6.85 -38.57 -8.69
C VAL A 207 5.36 -38.23 -8.93
N SER A 208 4.90 -38.61 -10.12
CA SER A 208 3.51 -38.64 -10.61
C SER A 208 2.50 -39.39 -9.72
N GLY A 209 1.26 -38.92 -9.63
CA GLY A 209 0.10 -39.79 -9.33
C GLY A 209 -0.70 -39.59 -8.03
N GLN A 210 -0.62 -38.45 -7.33
CA GLN A 210 -1.55 -38.14 -6.23
C GLN A 210 -2.62 -37.14 -6.67
N THR A 211 -3.91 -37.50 -6.54
CA THR A 211 -5.07 -36.63 -6.77
C THR A 211 -5.67 -36.16 -5.44
N GLY A 212 -5.73 -34.84 -5.22
CA GLY A 212 -6.39 -34.22 -4.05
C GLY A 212 -5.76 -32.89 -3.62
N THR A 213 -6.55 -32.03 -2.97
CA THR A 213 -6.06 -30.79 -2.33
C THR A 213 -5.11 -31.15 -1.20
N PHE A 214 -3.81 -30.92 -1.42
CA PHE A 214 -2.76 -31.41 -0.54
C PHE A 214 -2.58 -30.52 0.69
N VAL A 215 -2.68 -31.10 1.88
CA VAL A 215 -2.38 -30.45 3.16
C VAL A 215 -1.34 -31.33 3.90
N GLY A 216 -0.07 -30.91 3.87
CA GLY A 216 0.99 -31.45 4.75
C GLY A 216 2.20 -32.11 4.09
N ASN A 217 3.40 -31.64 4.48
CA ASN A 217 4.75 -32.20 4.40
C ASN A 217 5.19 -32.97 3.12
N ILE A 218 6.01 -32.31 2.31
CA ILE A 218 6.95 -32.94 1.38
C ILE A 218 8.34 -32.78 2.01
N TYR A 219 9.05 -33.84 2.39
CA TYR A 219 10.46 -33.80 2.81
C TYR A 219 10.86 -32.70 3.85
N ASP A 220 10.06 -32.46 4.88
CA ASP A 220 10.23 -31.36 5.87
C ASP A 220 9.89 -29.94 5.37
N TYR A 221 9.09 -29.81 4.30
CA TYR A 221 8.63 -28.53 3.77
C TYR A 221 7.26 -28.18 4.37
N TYR A 222 7.22 -27.13 5.19
CA TYR A 222 6.01 -26.58 5.79
C TYR A 222 5.56 -25.36 4.97
N PHE A 223 4.47 -25.51 4.22
CA PHE A 223 3.78 -24.38 3.61
C PHE A 223 2.86 -23.77 4.68
N TYR A 224 3.39 -22.84 5.46
CA TYR A 224 2.63 -22.23 6.54
C TYR A 224 1.39 -21.50 5.98
N PRO A 225 0.19 -21.67 6.57
CA PRO A 225 -0.83 -20.65 6.42
C PRO A 225 -0.24 -19.33 6.94
N SER A 226 -0.62 -18.24 6.30
CA SER A 226 -0.24 -16.87 6.63
C SER A 226 -0.09 -16.68 8.15
N TYR A 227 1.16 -16.57 8.63
CA TYR A 227 1.42 -16.30 10.04
C TYR A 227 1.17 -14.82 10.28
N ASN A 228 -0.02 -14.49 10.77
CA ASN A 228 -0.50 -13.11 10.74
C ASN A 228 -0.56 -12.46 12.11
N ASN A 229 -0.16 -13.15 13.18
CA ASN A 229 -0.22 -12.63 14.54
C ASN A 229 -1.60 -12.02 14.90
N GLY A 230 -2.69 -12.67 14.47
CA GLY A 230 -4.06 -12.19 14.66
C GLY A 230 -4.52 -11.06 13.75
N ALA A 231 -3.69 -10.59 12.80
CA ALA A 231 -4.09 -9.68 11.74
C ALA A 231 -4.70 -10.40 10.53
N SER A 232 -5.33 -9.63 9.64
CA SER A 232 -5.92 -10.12 8.39
C SER A 232 -5.93 -9.03 7.32
N LEU A 233 -6.04 -9.48 6.07
CA LEU A 233 -6.34 -8.64 4.93
C LEU A 233 -7.76 -8.94 4.44
N SER A 234 -8.55 -7.91 4.19
CA SER A 234 -9.87 -8.01 3.59
C SER A 234 -9.92 -7.27 2.26
N VAL A 235 -10.74 -7.76 1.33
CA VAL A 235 -10.98 -7.12 0.04
C VAL A 235 -12.41 -6.60 0.01
N SER A 236 -12.58 -5.31 -0.29
CA SER A 236 -13.90 -4.70 -0.45
C SER A 236 -13.85 -3.63 -1.54
N ALA A 237 -14.80 -3.69 -2.48
CA ALA A 237 -14.88 -2.79 -3.63
C ALA A 237 -13.55 -2.63 -4.40
N GLY A 238 -12.83 -3.75 -4.61
CA GLY A 238 -11.56 -3.77 -5.32
C GLY A 238 -10.37 -3.17 -4.54
N LYS A 239 -10.53 -2.80 -3.27
CA LYS A 239 -9.47 -2.30 -2.39
C LYS A 239 -9.10 -3.35 -1.33
N ILE A 240 -7.85 -3.33 -0.89
CA ILE A 240 -7.36 -4.19 0.21
C ILE A 240 -7.23 -3.37 1.48
N TYR A 241 -7.72 -3.94 2.58
CA TYR A 241 -7.66 -3.35 3.91
C TYR A 241 -6.97 -4.28 4.91
N PHE A 242 -6.10 -3.70 5.73
CA PHE A 242 -5.46 -4.35 6.85
C PHE A 242 -6.27 -4.18 8.13
N ASN A 243 -6.37 -5.27 8.88
CA ASN A 243 -7.05 -5.34 10.17
C ASN A 243 -6.18 -6.07 11.17
N SER A 244 -6.14 -5.58 12.41
CA SER A 244 -5.47 -6.20 13.56
C SER A 244 -6.25 -5.87 14.83
N GLN A 245 -5.74 -6.26 16.01
CA GLN A 245 -6.38 -5.88 17.28
C GLN A 245 -6.50 -4.36 17.48
N ASN A 246 -5.54 -3.58 16.96
CA ASN A 246 -5.46 -2.13 17.20
C ASN A 246 -5.75 -1.30 15.94
N VAL A 247 -5.96 -1.93 14.80
CA VAL A 247 -6.15 -1.26 13.51
C VAL A 247 -7.34 -1.89 12.80
N SER A 248 -8.24 -1.06 12.29
CA SER A 248 -9.42 -1.51 11.55
C SER A 248 -9.51 -0.79 10.21
N ASN A 249 -9.72 -1.55 9.14
CA ASN A 249 -9.90 -1.08 7.77
C ASN A 249 -8.84 -0.09 7.28
N GLU A 250 -7.58 -0.31 7.65
CA GLU A 250 -6.49 0.51 7.12
C GLU A 250 -6.25 0.17 5.65
N LEU A 251 -6.26 1.16 4.77
CA LEU A 251 -6.00 0.93 3.35
C LEU A 251 -4.56 0.46 3.14
N VAL A 252 -4.35 -0.71 2.52
CA VAL A 252 -3.01 -1.23 2.22
C VAL A 252 -2.41 -0.52 1.02
N SER A 253 -3.19 -0.34 -0.04
CA SER A 253 -2.70 0.24 -1.29
C SER A 253 -3.66 1.26 -1.88
N THR A 254 -3.11 2.34 -2.41
CA THR A 254 -3.82 3.30 -3.25
C THR A 254 -3.69 2.99 -4.73
N ALA A 255 -3.01 1.90 -5.11
CA ALA A 255 -2.86 1.49 -6.49
C ALA A 255 -4.24 1.35 -7.16
N PRO A 256 -4.43 1.94 -8.36
CA PRO A 256 -5.70 1.81 -9.08
C PRO A 256 -5.97 0.36 -9.47
N GLY A 257 -7.20 0.08 -9.93
CA GLY A 257 -7.61 -1.26 -10.34
C GLY A 257 -8.27 -2.08 -9.24
N SER A 258 -8.53 -3.35 -9.55
CA SER A 258 -9.22 -4.28 -8.67
C SER A 258 -8.23 -5.22 -8.02
N ASN A 259 -8.09 -5.12 -6.71
CA ASN A 259 -7.19 -5.95 -5.92
C ASN A 259 -7.88 -7.23 -5.45
N SER A 260 -7.16 -8.36 -5.43
CA SER A 260 -7.66 -9.67 -5.04
C SER A 260 -6.55 -10.58 -4.50
N LEU A 261 -6.97 -11.69 -3.88
CA LEU A 261 -6.09 -12.76 -3.38
C LEU A 261 -4.89 -12.26 -2.56
N PRO A 262 -5.11 -11.43 -1.52
CA PRO A 262 -4.01 -10.97 -0.68
C PRO A 262 -3.45 -12.11 0.17
N PHE A 263 -2.14 -12.13 0.30
CA PHE A 263 -1.37 -12.97 1.22
C PHE A 263 -0.64 -12.07 2.21
N LEU A 264 -0.65 -12.41 3.49
CA LEU A 264 -0.06 -11.63 4.59
C LEU A 264 0.95 -12.52 5.34
N ILE A 265 2.00 -11.91 5.86
CA ILE A 265 2.88 -12.51 6.87
C ILE A 265 3.23 -11.49 7.94
N TRP A 266 3.65 -11.99 9.10
CA TRP A 266 4.23 -11.28 10.22
C TRP A 266 5.66 -11.77 10.45
N THR A 267 6.64 -10.88 10.49
CA THR A 267 8.05 -11.24 10.66
C THR A 267 8.50 -11.32 12.12
N GLY A 268 7.65 -10.89 13.06
CA GLY A 268 8.02 -10.59 14.44
C GLY A 268 8.07 -9.09 14.74
N GLU A 269 8.32 -8.27 13.72
CA GLU A 269 8.39 -6.81 13.83
C GLU A 269 7.55 -6.06 12.79
N HIS A 270 7.43 -6.63 11.58
CA HIS A 270 6.81 -5.99 10.43
C HIS A 270 5.76 -6.91 9.81
N PHE A 271 4.75 -6.31 9.19
CA PHE A 271 3.84 -7.01 8.29
C PHE A 271 4.29 -6.85 6.85
N ALA A 272 4.19 -7.92 6.07
CA ALA A 272 4.37 -7.85 4.64
C ALA A 272 3.24 -8.57 3.92
N ALA A 273 2.87 -8.06 2.76
CA ALA A 273 1.75 -8.53 1.99
C ALA A 273 2.08 -8.60 0.50
N THR A 274 1.46 -9.54 -0.18
CA THR A 274 1.43 -9.60 -1.65
C THR A 274 0.00 -9.76 -2.12
N TRP A 275 -0.35 -9.21 -3.26
CA TRP A 275 -1.70 -9.37 -3.82
C TRP A 275 -1.69 -9.26 -5.33
N MET A 276 -2.77 -9.76 -5.93
CA MET A 276 -3.09 -9.55 -7.32
C MET A 276 -3.85 -8.24 -7.49
N ASN A 277 -3.57 -7.54 -8.58
CA ASN A 277 -4.21 -6.29 -8.95
C ASN A 277 -4.50 -6.32 -10.44
N VAL A 278 -5.76 -6.10 -10.82
CA VAL A 278 -6.17 -6.04 -12.23
C VAL A 278 -6.42 -4.59 -12.62
N GLN A 279 -5.60 -4.08 -13.53
CA GLN A 279 -5.73 -2.75 -14.12
C GLN A 279 -5.88 -2.90 -15.64
N ASN A 280 -6.94 -2.33 -16.23
CA ASN A 280 -7.18 -2.39 -17.68
C ASN A 280 -7.14 -3.82 -18.28
N ASN A 281 -7.76 -4.78 -17.59
CA ASN A 281 -7.72 -6.22 -17.92
C ASN A 281 -6.32 -6.84 -17.91
N GLN A 282 -5.34 -6.21 -17.26
CA GLN A 282 -4.01 -6.76 -17.09
C GLN A 282 -3.78 -7.13 -15.63
N PRO A 283 -3.59 -8.43 -15.31
CA PRO A 283 -3.24 -8.85 -13.96
C PRO A 283 -1.80 -8.43 -13.66
N GLN A 284 -1.58 -7.88 -12.48
CA GLN A 284 -0.31 -7.44 -11.97
C GLN A 284 -0.19 -7.88 -10.52
N LEU A 285 1.04 -7.92 -10.02
CA LEU A 285 1.33 -8.22 -8.63
C LEU A 285 1.89 -7.00 -7.93
N TYR A 286 1.54 -6.87 -6.67
CA TYR A 286 2.09 -5.87 -5.78
C TYR A 286 2.59 -6.51 -4.49
N PHE A 287 3.61 -5.87 -3.94
CA PHE A 287 4.19 -6.15 -2.64
C PHE A 287 3.96 -4.92 -1.75
N GLY A 288 3.73 -5.15 -0.46
CA GLY A 288 3.58 -4.09 0.54
C GLY A 288 4.24 -4.48 1.85
N VAL A 289 4.88 -3.53 2.53
CA VAL A 289 5.45 -3.70 3.87
C VAL A 289 5.00 -2.59 4.81
N LYS A 290 4.82 -2.93 6.09
CA LYS A 290 4.49 -2.00 7.18
C LYS A 290 5.18 -2.38 8.48
#